data_AF-A0A1Q7BKG7-F1
#
_entry.id   AF-A0A1Q7BKG7-F1
#
_cell.length_a   1.000
_cell.length_b   1.000
_cell.length_c   1.000
_cell.angle_alpha   90.00
_cell.angle_beta   90.00
_cell.angle_gamma   90.00
#
_symmetry.space_group_name_H-M   'P 1'
#
loop_
_entity.id
_entity.type
_entity.pdbx_description
1 polymer ?
#
loop_
_entity_poly.entity_id
_entity_poly.type
_entity_poly.pdbx_seq_one_letter_code
_entity_poly.pdbx_strand_id
1 'polypeptide(L)'
;MRLTAAVLGTVLAVTLLGQMPALARSGTPAPTAAVQQDRVVPGHTVAPTRAATAASVPYHPATPVWPAASTVDVDLPAGRDAATAPVRAGTTPVWIDPAAGRVGGAAPRSAGSAGAQPLGRARVELFDHATARAAGIDGVLLRVARTDGTDVTAPVRVSVDYSAFRYAYGADWASRLRLIQLPSCVLTTPDSPACRGTVLPTTNDSATGRLSATVDVTPSADRVAAPKLAATGASGGGVLVAAAAGPSGGAGDYAATSLQSSGTWSAGGSSGDFRWNYALRTPPSLGGPVPSLALSYSSASVDGRMAASNNQPSWAGEGFELWPGYIERRYRSCADDIDSGSNNNVKTGDECWATDNATLSLAGHAGELIKDGGTPDRWHLRGDDGSYIRHMTGAGNGAQNGEWWVVTTTDGTQYWFGGTASANSTWIVPVSGNHANEPCHQPSFIGSFCNQAWRWNLDRVVDPSGNTVSYSYTKETNKYARNGAPTDVQGYDRGGYLTSIEYGTRAGVSGTAPTRRRSGPRSDSPKSPPNCGAGPGPPTTRSPRGR
;
A
#
# COMPACT_ATOMS: atom_id res chain seq x y z
N MET A 1 62.40 -69.01 13.94
CA MET A 1 62.03 -67.72 13.30
C MET A 1 62.13 -67.80 11.76
N ARG A 2 61.32 -68.64 11.11
CA ARG A 2 61.08 -68.58 9.64
C ARG A 2 59.65 -69.03 9.25
N LEU A 3 58.82 -69.44 10.22
CA LEU A 3 57.44 -69.87 10.01
C LEU A 3 56.39 -68.84 10.46
N THR A 4 56.77 -67.80 11.21
CA THR A 4 55.85 -66.75 11.66
C THR A 4 55.76 -65.55 10.71
N ALA A 5 56.69 -65.38 9.77
CA ALA A 5 56.64 -64.32 8.77
C ALA A 5 55.80 -64.67 7.52
N ALA A 6 55.62 -65.96 7.23
CA ALA A 6 54.81 -66.40 6.07
C ALA A 6 53.29 -66.38 6.36
N VAL A 7 52.90 -66.52 7.63
CA VAL A 7 51.48 -66.56 8.04
C VAL A 7 50.90 -65.14 8.20
N LEU A 8 51.73 -64.13 8.48
CA LEU A 8 51.26 -62.74 8.55
C LEU A 8 51.09 -62.08 7.17
N GLY A 9 51.83 -62.54 6.14
CA GLY A 9 51.71 -62.01 4.78
C GLY A 9 50.45 -62.49 4.03
N THR A 10 49.97 -63.70 4.32
CA THR A 10 48.77 -64.26 3.69
C THR A 10 47.46 -63.74 4.28
N VAL A 11 47.46 -63.30 5.55
CA VAL A 11 46.25 -62.71 6.16
C VAL A 11 46.04 -61.25 5.74
N LEU A 12 47.10 -60.51 5.39
CA LEU A 12 46.98 -59.12 4.92
C LEU A 12 46.58 -58.98 3.43
N ALA A 13 46.81 -60.01 2.61
CA ALA A 13 46.40 -59.99 1.20
C ALA A 13 44.92 -60.37 0.99
N VAL A 14 44.28 -61.03 1.96
CA VAL A 14 42.87 -61.46 1.87
C VAL A 14 41.91 -60.36 2.32
N THR A 15 42.35 -59.36 3.09
CA THR A 15 41.50 -58.24 3.54
C THR A 15 41.49 -57.03 2.60
N LEU A 16 42.31 -57.03 1.55
CA LEU A 16 42.39 -55.95 0.54
C LEU A 16 41.60 -56.23 -0.76
N LEU A 17 40.91 -57.37 -0.86
CA LEU A 17 39.83 -57.56 -1.84
C LEU A 17 38.54 -57.01 -1.24
N GLY A 18 38.52 -55.69 -1.11
CA GLY A 18 37.32 -54.92 -0.83
C GLY A 18 36.22 -55.29 -1.83
N GLN A 19 35.01 -55.39 -1.30
CA GLN A 19 33.77 -55.64 -2.01
C GLN A 19 33.74 -54.82 -3.31
N MET A 20 33.82 -55.52 -4.45
CA MET A 20 33.40 -54.90 -5.70
C MET A 20 31.94 -54.47 -5.50
N PRO A 21 31.54 -53.23 -5.83
CA PRO A 21 30.13 -52.93 -5.93
C PRO A 21 29.58 -53.93 -6.95
N ALA A 22 28.64 -54.75 -6.52
CA ALA A 22 27.87 -55.55 -7.45
C ALA A 22 27.35 -54.59 -8.51
N LEU A 23 27.80 -54.75 -9.76
CA LEU A 23 27.17 -54.10 -10.90
C LEU A 23 25.69 -54.41 -10.77
N ALA A 24 24.90 -53.37 -10.53
CA ALA A 24 23.46 -53.49 -10.49
C ALA A 24 23.05 -54.11 -11.82
N ARG A 25 22.71 -55.40 -11.77
CA ARG A 25 21.97 -56.08 -12.83
C ARG A 25 20.76 -55.20 -13.05
N SER A 26 20.64 -54.63 -14.25
CA SER A 26 19.49 -53.82 -14.64
C SER A 26 18.24 -54.59 -14.26
N GLY A 27 17.61 -54.14 -13.17
CA GLY A 27 16.37 -54.71 -12.69
C GLY A 27 15.39 -54.63 -13.85
N THR A 28 14.71 -55.73 -14.12
CA THR A 28 13.52 -55.73 -14.96
C THR A 28 12.69 -54.52 -14.52
N PRO A 29 12.37 -53.57 -15.41
CA PRO A 29 11.59 -52.41 -15.03
C PRO A 29 10.32 -52.94 -14.36
N ALA A 30 10.10 -52.56 -13.10
CA ALA A 30 8.81 -52.77 -12.47
C ALA A 30 7.75 -52.24 -13.45
N PRO A 31 6.64 -52.98 -13.69
CA PRO A 31 5.60 -52.49 -14.57
C PRO A 31 5.23 -51.10 -14.08
N THR A 32 5.45 -50.09 -14.92
CA THR A 32 5.03 -48.73 -14.65
C THR A 32 3.55 -48.81 -14.33
N ALA A 33 3.19 -48.47 -13.09
CA ALA A 33 1.80 -48.29 -12.74
C ALA A 33 1.22 -47.36 -13.80
N ALA A 34 0.22 -47.85 -14.55
CA ALA A 34 -0.38 -47.06 -15.61
C ALA A 34 -0.80 -45.72 -15.00
N VAL A 35 -0.24 -44.63 -15.52
CA VAL A 35 -0.63 -43.28 -15.12
C VAL A 35 -2.14 -43.21 -15.27
N GLN A 36 -2.84 -42.84 -14.20
CA GLN A 36 -4.29 -42.67 -14.24
C GLN A 36 -4.62 -41.71 -15.39
N GLN A 37 -5.22 -42.25 -16.45
CA GLN A 37 -5.69 -41.44 -17.57
C GLN A 37 -7.05 -40.88 -17.18
N ASP A 38 -7.06 -39.64 -16.73
CA ASP A 38 -8.30 -38.92 -16.52
C ASP A 38 -9.03 -38.76 -17.86
N ARG A 39 -10.33 -39.05 -17.85
CA ARG A 39 -11.18 -38.95 -19.03
C ARG A 39 -11.21 -37.51 -19.52
N VAL A 40 -10.62 -37.25 -20.69
CA VAL A 40 -10.68 -35.94 -21.34
C VAL A 40 -12.14 -35.61 -21.64
N VAL A 41 -12.69 -34.61 -20.96
CA VAL A 41 -14.00 -34.03 -21.28
C VAL A 41 -13.79 -33.10 -22.49
N PRO A 42 -14.55 -33.27 -23.59
CA PRO A 42 -14.46 -32.36 -24.72
C PRO A 42 -14.81 -30.92 -24.29
N GLY A 43 -13.80 -30.05 -24.24
CA GLY A 43 -13.99 -28.62 -24.08
C GLY A 43 -14.25 -27.97 -25.44
N HIS A 44 -15.11 -26.97 -25.49
CA HIS A 44 -15.25 -26.07 -26.63
C HIS A 44 -14.68 -24.71 -26.25
N THR A 45 -14.06 -24.03 -27.21
CA THR A 45 -13.54 -22.68 -27.01
C THR A 45 -14.71 -21.70 -26.92
N VAL A 46 -14.91 -21.08 -25.76
CA VAL A 46 -15.83 -19.95 -25.62
C VAL A 46 -15.04 -18.69 -25.92
N ALA A 47 -15.40 -17.98 -26.99
CA ALA A 47 -14.86 -16.63 -27.22
C ALA A 47 -15.30 -15.74 -26.04
N PRO A 48 -14.38 -15.06 -25.34
CA PRO A 48 -14.78 -14.16 -24.27
C PRO A 48 -15.68 -13.08 -24.86
N THR A 49 -16.96 -13.06 -24.48
CA THR A 49 -17.82 -11.93 -24.74
C THR A 49 -17.16 -10.74 -24.06
N ARG A 50 -16.64 -9.80 -24.84
CA ARG A 50 -16.09 -8.55 -24.33
C ARG A 50 -17.22 -7.93 -23.49
N ALA A 51 -17.09 -7.96 -22.17
CA ALA A 51 -18.03 -7.25 -21.31
C ALA A 51 -18.08 -5.83 -21.86
N ALA A 52 -19.27 -5.36 -22.23
CA ALA A 52 -19.43 -3.99 -22.65
C ALA A 52 -18.83 -3.15 -21.53
N THR A 53 -17.74 -2.44 -21.82
CA THR A 53 -17.26 -1.39 -20.93
C THR A 53 -18.40 -0.39 -20.88
N ALA A 54 -19.25 -0.50 -19.86
CA ALA A 54 -20.18 0.55 -19.54
C ALA A 54 -19.31 1.78 -19.36
N ALA A 55 -19.40 2.71 -20.32
CA ALA A 55 -18.79 4.01 -20.16
C ALA A 55 -19.31 4.52 -18.81
N SER A 56 -18.43 4.66 -17.82
CA SER A 56 -18.80 5.21 -16.54
C SER A 56 -19.26 6.63 -16.81
N VAL A 57 -20.57 6.85 -16.86
CA VAL A 57 -21.11 8.20 -16.85
C VAL A 57 -20.67 8.79 -15.52
N PRO A 58 -19.97 9.94 -15.51
CA PRO A 58 -19.60 10.60 -14.27
C PRO A 58 -20.86 10.78 -13.44
N TYR A 59 -20.90 10.13 -12.26
CA TYR A 59 -22.00 10.31 -11.34
C TYR A 59 -21.89 11.69 -10.70
N HIS A 60 -22.86 12.56 -11.00
CA HIS A 60 -23.00 13.84 -10.35
C HIS A 60 -24.01 13.70 -9.21
N PRO A 61 -23.59 13.66 -7.94
CA PRO A 61 -24.53 13.64 -6.83
C PRO A 61 -25.37 14.91 -6.82
N ALA A 62 -26.63 14.80 -6.42
CA ALA A 62 -27.47 15.97 -6.19
C ALA A 62 -26.88 16.82 -5.06
N THR A 63 -26.96 18.15 -5.21
CA THR A 63 -26.54 19.08 -4.16
C THR A 63 -27.36 18.84 -2.89
N PRO A 64 -26.72 18.62 -1.73
CA PRO A 64 -27.42 18.34 -0.48
C PRO A 64 -28.25 19.53 -0.01
N VAL A 65 -29.47 19.27 0.45
CA VAL A 65 -30.36 20.27 1.06
C VAL A 65 -30.55 19.93 2.53
N TRP A 66 -29.95 20.73 3.40
CA TRP A 66 -30.09 20.59 4.85
C TRP A 66 -31.39 21.22 5.35
N PRO A 67 -32.05 20.62 6.36
CA PRO A 67 -33.25 21.21 6.94
C PRO A 67 -32.92 22.48 7.73
N ALA A 68 -33.83 23.45 7.70
CA ALA A 68 -33.75 24.64 8.53
C ALA A 68 -34.09 24.33 10.00
N ALA A 69 -33.62 25.18 10.92
CA ALA A 69 -34.04 25.10 12.32
C ALA A 69 -35.56 25.27 12.43
N SER A 70 -36.20 24.44 13.27
CA SER A 70 -37.65 24.45 13.42
C SER A 70 -38.06 23.84 14.75
N THR A 71 -39.05 24.44 15.41
CA THR A 71 -39.67 23.90 16.62
C THR A 71 -41.14 23.65 16.36
N VAL A 72 -41.59 22.41 16.55
CA VAL A 72 -42.96 21.97 16.27
C VAL A 72 -43.50 21.15 17.43
N ASP A 73 -44.70 21.49 17.91
CA ASP A 73 -45.48 20.63 18.80
C ASP A 73 -46.32 19.65 17.96
N VAL A 74 -46.23 18.37 18.28
CA VAL A 74 -46.88 17.26 17.58
C VAL A 74 -47.85 16.58 18.54
N ASP A 75 -49.13 16.63 18.21
CA ASP A 75 -50.17 15.84 18.88
C ASP A 75 -50.12 14.39 18.37
N LEU A 76 -50.03 13.44 19.30
CA LEU A 76 -49.98 12.01 18.97
C LEU A 76 -51.34 11.38 19.30
N PRO A 77 -51.91 10.58 18.38
CA PRO A 77 -53.19 9.94 18.62
C PRO A 77 -53.08 8.97 19.81
N ALA A 78 -53.92 9.17 20.82
CA ALA A 78 -54.01 8.31 22.01
C ALA A 78 -55.29 7.45 21.95
N GLY A 79 -55.16 6.14 22.20
CA GLY A 79 -56.30 5.22 22.27
C GLY A 79 -56.09 3.89 21.54
N ARG A 80 -57.04 2.95 21.70
CA ARG A 80 -57.01 1.62 21.05
C ARG A 80 -57.21 1.69 19.52
N ASP A 81 -57.73 2.80 19.03
CA ASP A 81 -57.96 3.08 17.60
C ASP A 81 -56.91 4.04 17.00
N ALA A 82 -55.84 4.35 17.75
CA ALA A 82 -54.72 5.12 17.22
C ALA A 82 -54.06 4.33 16.08
N ALA A 83 -54.33 4.73 14.84
CA ALA A 83 -53.63 4.22 13.68
C ALA A 83 -52.12 4.27 13.97
N THR A 84 -51.46 3.13 13.83
CA THR A 84 -50.02 2.87 14.05
C THR A 84 -49.12 3.62 13.05
N ALA A 85 -49.59 4.74 12.50
CA ALA A 85 -48.91 5.50 11.49
C ALA A 85 -48.01 6.56 12.17
N PRO A 86 -46.74 6.66 11.76
CA PRO A 86 -45.86 7.74 12.21
C PRO A 86 -46.48 9.11 11.89
N VAL A 87 -46.36 10.07 12.82
CA VAL A 87 -46.80 11.46 12.64
C VAL A 87 -45.59 12.33 12.28
N ARG A 88 -45.70 13.15 11.23
CA ARG A 88 -44.62 14.05 10.81
C ARG A 88 -44.59 15.31 11.68
N ALA A 89 -43.40 15.73 12.11
CA ALA A 89 -43.21 16.99 12.82
C ALA A 89 -43.23 18.18 11.83
N GLY A 90 -44.43 18.63 11.48
CA GLY A 90 -44.64 19.77 10.59
C GLY A 90 -44.01 19.57 9.20
N THR A 91 -43.19 20.52 8.77
CA THR A 91 -42.46 20.46 7.49
C THR A 91 -41.08 19.82 7.58
N THR A 92 -40.65 19.37 8.78
CA THR A 92 -39.32 18.83 9.02
C THR A 92 -39.14 17.39 8.51
N PRO A 93 -37.90 16.90 8.32
CA PRO A 93 -37.64 15.49 8.01
C PRO A 93 -37.94 14.51 9.15
N VAL A 94 -38.43 14.97 10.30
CA VAL A 94 -38.59 14.15 11.51
C VAL A 94 -40.00 13.59 11.62
N TRP A 95 -40.11 12.31 11.98
CA TRP A 95 -41.36 11.62 12.27
C TRP A 95 -41.32 10.97 13.65
N ILE A 96 -42.46 10.97 14.32
CA ILE A 96 -42.65 10.46 15.67
C ILE A 96 -43.71 9.36 15.65
N ASP A 97 -43.36 8.18 16.14
CA ASP A 97 -44.24 7.03 16.24
C ASP A 97 -44.36 6.57 17.70
N PRO A 98 -45.56 6.64 18.32
CA PRO A 98 -45.79 6.27 19.71
C PRO A 98 -45.77 4.74 19.95
N ALA A 99 -45.77 3.90 18.91
CA ALA A 99 -45.86 2.44 19.01
C ALA A 99 -44.51 1.72 19.23
N ALA A 100 -43.56 2.36 19.90
CA ALA A 100 -42.17 1.88 20.02
C ALA A 100 -41.98 0.55 20.80
N GLY A 101 -43.04 0.01 21.41
CA GLY A 101 -43.03 -1.24 22.20
C GLY A 101 -43.38 -2.53 21.44
N ARG A 102 -43.58 -2.51 20.11
CA ARG A 102 -43.88 -3.72 19.33
C ARG A 102 -42.90 -3.88 18.17
N VAL A 103 -41.80 -4.59 18.38
CA VAL A 103 -40.94 -5.07 17.28
C VAL A 103 -40.61 -6.55 17.51
N GLY A 104 -41.17 -7.40 16.65
CA GLY A 104 -40.61 -8.70 16.28
C GLY A 104 -40.51 -9.79 17.36
N GLY A 105 -41.62 -10.49 17.61
CA GLY A 105 -41.66 -11.75 18.36
C GLY A 105 -43.02 -11.91 19.01
N ALA A 106 -43.70 -13.04 18.79
CA ALA A 106 -44.97 -13.34 19.42
C ALA A 106 -44.86 -13.16 20.94
N ALA A 107 -45.50 -12.13 21.49
CA ALA A 107 -45.58 -11.98 22.94
C ALA A 107 -46.49 -13.09 23.50
N PRO A 108 -46.08 -13.85 24.52
CA PRO A 108 -47.03 -14.56 25.35
C PRO A 108 -47.95 -13.52 25.98
N ARG A 109 -49.25 -13.78 25.91
CA ARG A 109 -50.27 -13.04 26.67
C ARG A 109 -49.97 -13.24 28.15
N SER A 110 -49.26 -12.30 28.76
CA SER A 110 -49.13 -12.22 30.21
C SER A 110 -49.41 -10.79 30.63
N ALA A 111 -50.51 -10.62 31.34
CA ALA A 111 -50.92 -9.38 31.97
C ALA A 111 -49.83 -8.87 32.93
N GLY A 112 -49.58 -7.55 32.92
CA GLY A 112 -48.80 -6.89 33.97
C GLY A 112 -47.74 -5.88 33.49
N SER A 113 -48.16 -4.78 32.87
CA SER A 113 -47.41 -3.52 32.91
C SER A 113 -48.36 -2.33 32.97
N ALA A 114 -49.07 -2.23 34.10
CA ALA A 114 -49.72 -0.98 34.49
C ALA A 114 -48.62 0.04 34.82
N GLY A 115 -48.33 0.98 33.91
CA GLY A 115 -47.40 2.08 34.20
C GLY A 115 -46.92 2.92 33.01
N ALA A 116 -46.87 2.39 31.78
CA ALA A 116 -46.41 3.17 30.62
C ALA A 116 -47.57 3.98 30.03
N GLN A 117 -47.73 5.24 30.47
CA GLN A 117 -48.65 6.17 29.81
C GLN A 117 -48.08 6.57 28.43
N PRO A 118 -48.81 6.34 27.32
CA PRO A 118 -48.35 6.70 25.99
C PRO A 118 -48.16 8.22 25.89
N LEU A 119 -47.19 8.65 25.07
CA LEU A 119 -46.94 10.07 24.82
C LEU A 119 -48.13 10.68 24.07
N GLY A 120 -48.79 11.68 24.65
CA GLY A 120 -49.91 12.39 24.02
C GLY A 120 -49.49 13.58 23.16
N ARG A 121 -48.37 14.22 23.50
CA ARG A 121 -47.83 15.39 22.80
C ARG A 121 -46.32 15.47 22.95
N ALA A 122 -45.63 15.69 21.83
CA ALA A 122 -44.18 15.83 21.76
C ALA A 122 -43.80 17.19 21.15
N ARG A 123 -42.82 17.88 21.74
CA ARG A 123 -42.12 18.98 21.09
C ARG A 123 -40.88 18.45 20.38
N VAL A 124 -40.76 18.72 19.09
CA VAL A 124 -39.58 18.42 18.29
C VAL A 124 -38.92 19.74 17.92
N GLU A 125 -37.70 19.94 18.41
CA GLU A 125 -36.84 21.06 18.05
C GLU A 125 -35.70 20.53 17.18
N LEU A 126 -35.66 20.96 15.93
CA LEU A 126 -34.61 20.66 14.97
C LEU A 126 -33.64 21.83 14.95
N PHE A 127 -32.35 21.57 15.19
CA PHE A 127 -31.30 22.58 15.12
C PHE A 127 -30.84 22.77 13.66
N ASP A 128 -30.32 23.95 13.34
CA ASP A 128 -29.69 24.16 12.03
C ASP A 128 -28.38 23.38 11.89
N HIS A 129 -27.94 23.21 10.65
CA HIS A 129 -26.73 22.42 10.35
C HIS A 129 -25.46 23.09 10.92
N ALA A 130 -25.43 24.41 11.05
CA ALA A 130 -24.30 25.12 11.64
C ALA A 130 -24.13 24.79 13.13
N THR A 131 -25.23 24.75 13.88
CA THR A 131 -25.26 24.35 15.29
C THR A 131 -24.89 22.88 15.44
N ALA A 132 -25.38 22.00 14.56
CA ALA A 132 -24.99 20.59 14.56
C ALA A 132 -23.48 20.42 14.36
N ARG A 133 -22.87 21.14 13.40
CA ARG A 133 -21.41 21.12 13.19
C ARG A 133 -20.63 21.69 14.37
N ALA A 134 -21.09 22.78 14.97
CA ALA A 134 -20.47 23.35 16.16
C ALA A 134 -20.46 22.36 17.34
N ALA A 135 -21.46 21.48 17.40
CA ALA A 135 -21.55 20.37 18.36
C ALA A 135 -20.74 19.11 17.94
N GLY A 136 -19.93 19.18 16.88
CA GLY A 136 -19.12 18.06 16.37
C GLY A 136 -19.91 17.01 15.58
N ILE A 137 -21.10 17.37 15.07
CA ILE A 137 -22.02 16.45 14.41
C ILE A 137 -22.07 16.76 12.91
N ASP A 138 -21.49 15.87 12.11
CA ASP A 138 -21.62 15.88 10.65
C ASP A 138 -22.96 15.27 10.21
N GLY A 139 -24.05 15.98 10.50
CA GLY A 139 -25.41 15.52 10.24
C GLY A 139 -26.49 16.44 10.80
N VAL A 140 -27.52 15.84 11.40
CA VAL A 140 -28.69 16.55 11.95
C VAL A 140 -28.76 16.36 13.45
N LEU A 141 -29.07 17.42 14.18
CA LEU A 141 -29.28 17.41 15.63
C LEU A 141 -30.72 17.84 15.94
N LEU A 142 -31.40 17.11 16.82
CA LEU A 142 -32.76 17.40 17.24
C LEU A 142 -32.95 17.14 18.74
N ARG A 143 -33.92 17.82 19.35
CA ARG A 143 -34.41 17.58 20.70
C ARG A 143 -35.87 17.12 20.62
N VAL A 144 -36.19 16.08 21.37
CA VAL A 144 -37.59 15.63 21.57
C VAL A 144 -37.94 15.74 23.05
N ALA A 145 -39.01 16.45 23.37
CA ALA A 145 -39.49 16.62 24.74
C ALA A 145 -40.97 16.29 24.87
N ARG A 146 -41.37 15.74 26.02
CA ARG A 146 -42.77 15.47 26.34
C ARG A 146 -43.46 16.74 26.85
N THR A 147 -44.58 17.11 26.22
CA THR A 147 -45.33 18.37 26.49
C THR A 147 -46.80 18.14 26.85
N ASP A 148 -47.20 16.90 27.17
CA ASP A 148 -48.59 16.48 27.44
C ASP A 148 -49.07 16.57 28.90
N GLY A 149 -48.36 17.30 29.76
CA GLY A 149 -48.70 17.46 31.17
C GLY A 149 -48.25 16.33 32.11
N THR A 150 -47.66 15.23 31.59
CA THR A 150 -47.17 14.13 32.43
C THR A 150 -45.65 14.19 32.68
N ASP A 151 -45.19 13.62 33.79
CA ASP A 151 -43.78 13.61 34.21
C ASP A 151 -43.09 12.25 34.01
N VAL A 152 -43.79 11.29 33.40
CA VAL A 152 -43.31 9.93 33.16
C VAL A 152 -42.59 9.88 31.81
N THR A 153 -41.41 9.26 31.78
CA THR A 153 -40.69 8.98 30.53
C THR A 153 -41.48 8.04 29.63
N ALA A 154 -41.50 8.28 28.31
CA ALA A 154 -42.18 7.42 27.36
C ALA A 154 -41.25 7.02 26.19
N PRO A 155 -41.18 5.72 25.83
CA PRO A 155 -40.43 5.27 24.66
C PRO A 155 -41.18 5.64 23.38
N VAL A 156 -40.47 6.25 22.43
CA VAL A 156 -41.02 6.73 21.17
C VAL A 156 -40.06 6.44 20.04
N ARG A 157 -40.56 5.96 18.90
CA ARG A 157 -39.72 5.75 17.72
C ARG A 157 -39.59 7.08 16.98
N VAL A 158 -38.37 7.60 16.96
CA VAL A 158 -38.00 8.78 16.18
C VAL A 158 -37.46 8.30 14.84
N SER A 159 -37.99 8.85 13.73
CA SER A 159 -37.42 8.63 12.40
C SER A 159 -36.95 9.93 11.76
N VAL A 160 -35.86 9.89 11.03
CA VAL A 160 -35.30 11.02 10.26
C VAL A 160 -35.20 10.60 8.79
N ASP A 161 -35.87 11.35 7.92
CA ASP A 161 -35.71 11.27 6.47
C ASP A 161 -34.48 12.07 6.05
N TYR A 162 -33.49 11.37 5.48
CA TYR A 162 -32.25 11.97 5.02
C TYR A 162 -32.12 12.03 3.50
N SER A 163 -33.19 11.71 2.75
CA SER A 163 -33.17 11.65 1.28
C SER A 163 -32.65 12.94 0.62
N ALA A 164 -33.00 14.11 1.18
CA ALA A 164 -32.60 15.42 0.67
C ALA A 164 -31.10 15.74 0.87
N PHE A 165 -30.42 15.08 1.80
CA PHE A 165 -29.01 15.31 2.13
C PHE A 165 -28.17 14.02 2.13
N ARG A 166 -28.69 12.92 1.57
CA ARG A 166 -28.05 11.60 1.56
C ARG A 166 -26.67 11.56 0.89
N TYR A 167 -26.39 12.52 0.00
CA TYR A 167 -25.12 12.64 -0.71
C TYR A 167 -24.24 13.78 -0.18
N ALA A 168 -24.51 14.27 1.03
CA ALA A 168 -23.74 15.36 1.64
C ALA A 168 -22.27 15.04 1.86
N TYR A 169 -21.95 13.77 2.02
CA TYR A 169 -20.61 13.28 2.24
C TYR A 169 -20.36 12.03 1.39
N GLY A 170 -19.09 11.80 1.02
CA GLY A 170 -18.66 10.62 0.26
C GLY A 170 -18.54 9.36 1.14
N ALA A 171 -17.88 8.32 0.62
CA ALA A 171 -17.55 7.10 1.37
C ALA A 171 -18.80 6.46 2.02
N ASP A 172 -19.84 6.30 1.19
CA ASP A 172 -21.14 5.71 1.56
C ASP A 172 -21.72 6.22 2.89
N TRP A 173 -21.52 7.51 3.20
CA TRP A 173 -21.93 8.15 4.46
C TRP A 173 -23.37 7.83 4.86
N ALA A 174 -24.31 7.89 3.91
CA ALA A 174 -25.71 7.56 4.15
C ALA A 174 -25.93 6.14 4.70
N SER A 175 -25.12 5.17 4.25
CA SER A 175 -25.21 3.77 4.73
C SER A 175 -24.71 3.60 6.17
N ARG A 176 -23.95 4.58 6.68
CA ARG A 176 -23.33 4.58 8.02
C ARG A 176 -24.10 5.39 9.04
N LEU A 177 -25.13 6.12 8.62
CA LEU A 177 -25.97 6.92 9.50
C LEU A 177 -26.56 6.07 10.62
N ARG A 178 -26.48 6.59 11.86
CA ARG A 178 -27.06 6.03 13.07
C ARG A 178 -27.57 7.15 13.98
N LEU A 179 -28.54 6.84 14.85
CA LEU A 179 -29.03 7.78 15.85
C LEU A 179 -28.20 7.65 17.13
N ILE A 180 -27.78 8.79 17.68
CA ILE A 180 -26.95 8.89 18.88
C ILE A 180 -27.69 9.78 19.87
N GLN A 181 -27.94 9.27 21.07
CA GLN A 181 -28.48 10.07 22.17
C GLN A 181 -27.34 10.86 22.83
N LEU A 182 -27.53 12.17 22.99
CA LEU A 182 -26.50 13.09 23.47
C LEU A 182 -26.92 13.77 24.78
N PRO A 183 -25.97 14.04 25.70
CA PRO A 183 -26.21 14.94 26.83
C PRO A 183 -26.40 16.39 26.38
N SER A 184 -27.09 17.20 27.19
CA SER A 184 -27.31 18.63 26.91
C SER A 184 -26.02 19.45 26.74
N CYS A 185 -24.95 19.00 27.39
CA CYS A 185 -23.65 19.66 27.34
C CYS A 185 -23.00 19.66 25.94
N VAL A 186 -23.49 18.85 24.99
CA VAL A 186 -23.01 18.86 23.60
C VAL A 186 -23.23 20.21 22.89
N LEU A 187 -24.21 21.00 23.35
CA LEU A 187 -24.52 22.31 22.79
C LEU A 187 -23.58 23.44 23.25
N THR A 188 -22.81 23.20 24.32
CA THR A 188 -21.96 24.23 24.95
C THR A 188 -20.50 23.80 25.04
N THR A 189 -20.23 22.54 25.36
CA THR A 189 -18.89 21.98 25.60
C THR A 189 -18.75 20.60 24.94
N PRO A 190 -18.90 20.50 23.61
CA PRO A 190 -18.90 19.22 22.89
C PRO A 190 -17.62 18.42 23.09
N ASP A 191 -16.47 19.09 23.28
CA ASP A 191 -15.16 18.43 23.43
C ASP A 191 -14.96 17.76 24.80
N SER A 192 -15.88 17.98 25.75
CA SER A 192 -15.78 17.36 27.08
C SER A 192 -16.07 15.86 27.00
N PRO A 193 -15.26 14.99 27.64
CA PRO A 193 -15.54 13.56 27.71
C PRO A 193 -16.93 13.22 28.30
N ALA A 194 -17.47 14.10 29.14
CA ALA A 194 -18.81 13.95 29.72
C ALA A 194 -19.95 14.14 28.70
N CYS A 195 -19.66 14.69 27.51
CA CYS A 195 -20.63 14.95 26.44
C CYS A 195 -20.63 13.86 25.36
N ARG A 196 -19.94 12.74 25.58
CA ARG A 196 -19.98 11.58 24.68
C ARG A 196 -21.40 11.04 24.58
N GLY A 197 -21.84 10.80 23.35
CA GLY A 197 -23.17 10.25 23.06
C GLY A 197 -23.22 8.72 23.17
N THR A 198 -24.43 8.21 23.42
CA THR A 198 -24.75 6.78 23.42
C THR A 198 -25.39 6.41 22.09
N VAL A 199 -24.81 5.44 21.38
CA VAL A 199 -25.37 4.95 20.12
C VAL A 199 -26.66 4.18 20.39
N LEU A 200 -27.74 4.55 19.70
CA LEU A 200 -29.02 3.87 19.81
C LEU A 200 -29.09 2.69 18.82
N PRO A 201 -29.80 1.60 19.16
CA PRO A 201 -30.16 0.55 18.20
C PRO A 201 -30.96 1.16 17.04
N THR A 202 -30.29 1.37 15.91
CA THR A 202 -30.83 2.15 14.79
C THR A 202 -31.09 1.25 13.59
N THR A 203 -32.26 1.38 12.98
CA THR A 203 -32.57 0.82 11.66
C THR A 203 -32.36 1.90 10.60
N ASN A 204 -31.51 1.61 9.60
CA ASN A 204 -31.23 2.49 8.48
C ASN A 204 -31.71 1.84 7.17
N ASP A 205 -32.76 2.39 6.58
CA ASP A 205 -33.23 2.02 5.24
C ASP A 205 -32.60 2.95 4.20
N SER A 206 -31.52 2.48 3.57
CA SER A 206 -30.78 3.22 2.54
C SER A 206 -31.48 3.29 1.18
N ALA A 207 -32.49 2.45 0.94
CA ALA A 207 -33.30 2.50 -0.27
C ALA A 207 -34.28 3.68 -0.20
N THR A 208 -34.97 3.82 0.94
CA THR A 208 -35.94 4.92 1.16
C THR A 208 -35.33 6.18 1.77
N GLY A 209 -34.11 6.09 2.32
CA GLY A 209 -33.42 7.22 2.93
C GLY A 209 -33.94 7.56 4.32
N ARG A 210 -34.25 6.56 5.15
CA ARG A 210 -34.89 6.75 6.45
C ARG A 210 -34.15 6.05 7.58
N LEU A 211 -33.89 6.81 8.64
CA LEU A 211 -33.23 6.34 9.85
C LEU A 211 -34.24 6.29 11.00
N SER A 212 -34.27 5.23 11.82
CA SER A 212 -35.19 5.16 12.96
C SER A 212 -34.61 4.46 14.19
N ALA A 213 -34.92 4.96 15.38
CA ALA A 213 -34.56 4.36 16.66
C ALA A 213 -35.60 4.70 17.73
N THR A 214 -35.70 3.87 18.77
CA THR A 214 -36.52 4.15 19.95
C THR A 214 -35.74 5.04 20.92
N VAL A 215 -36.38 6.09 21.41
CA VAL A 215 -35.83 7.08 22.33
C VAL A 215 -36.78 7.24 23.51
N ASP A 216 -36.25 7.28 24.72
CA ASP A 216 -37.01 7.50 25.94
C ASP A 216 -37.20 9.00 26.19
N VAL A 217 -38.32 9.54 25.73
CA VAL A 217 -38.60 10.98 25.78
C VAL A 217 -38.98 11.40 27.20
N THR A 218 -38.28 12.41 27.71
CA THR A 218 -38.50 13.00 29.04
C THR A 218 -39.29 14.32 28.96
N PRO A 219 -39.90 14.78 30.08
CA PRO A 219 -40.65 16.04 30.13
C PRO A 219 -39.81 17.27 29.77
N SER A 220 -40.44 18.28 29.15
CA SER A 220 -39.81 19.60 28.97
C SER A 220 -39.64 20.32 30.31
N ALA A 221 -38.51 21.00 30.49
CA ALA A 221 -38.20 21.80 31.67
C ALA A 221 -39.00 23.13 31.73
N ASP A 222 -39.71 23.49 30.65
CA ASP A 222 -40.51 24.71 30.55
C ASP A 222 -41.76 24.72 31.46
N ARG A 223 -41.97 23.71 32.31
CA ARG A 223 -43.17 23.60 33.17
C ARG A 223 -43.09 24.34 34.51
N VAL A 224 -41.96 24.92 34.89
CA VAL A 224 -41.89 25.71 36.13
C VAL A 224 -42.16 27.18 35.82
N ALA A 225 -43.44 27.54 35.79
CA ALA A 225 -43.85 28.92 36.02
C ALA A 225 -43.66 29.26 37.51
N ALA A 226 -42.43 29.62 37.89
CA ALA A 226 -42.14 30.38 39.10
C ALA A 226 -41.09 31.46 38.77
N PRO A 227 -41.27 32.73 39.21
CA PRO A 227 -40.41 33.83 38.77
C PRO A 227 -39.08 33.88 39.56
N LYS A 228 -38.03 34.43 38.92
CA LYS A 228 -36.62 34.65 39.37
C LYS A 228 -35.73 33.39 39.24
N LEU A 229 -34.54 33.40 38.63
CA LEU A 229 -33.48 34.41 38.45
C LEU A 229 -32.68 34.14 37.14
N ALA A 230 -31.90 35.12 36.67
CA ALA A 230 -31.19 35.13 35.38
C ALA A 230 -30.08 34.05 35.18
N ALA A 231 -30.04 33.54 33.95
CA ALA A 231 -28.90 33.10 33.12
C ALA A 231 -27.71 32.36 33.77
N THR A 232 -27.61 31.05 33.50
CA THR A 232 -26.42 30.40 32.92
C THR A 232 -26.80 28.99 32.41
N GLY A 233 -26.70 28.80 31.09
CA GLY A 233 -26.48 27.54 30.36
C GLY A 233 -27.20 26.23 30.78
N ALA A 234 -28.00 25.70 29.84
CA ALA A 234 -28.33 24.28 29.68
C ALA A 234 -29.26 23.62 30.70
N SER A 235 -30.57 23.84 30.56
CA SER A 235 -31.58 22.87 31.00
C SER A 235 -32.87 23.00 30.17
N GLY A 236 -32.76 22.81 28.86
CA GLY A 236 -33.93 22.45 28.05
C GLY A 236 -34.25 20.98 28.32
N GLY A 237 -35.37 20.69 28.99
CA GLY A 237 -35.83 19.30 29.19
C GLY A 237 -36.04 18.57 27.86
N GLY A 238 -36.18 17.25 27.91
CA GLY A 238 -36.19 16.38 26.73
C GLY A 238 -34.84 15.76 26.38
N VAL A 239 -34.84 14.92 25.35
CA VAL A 239 -33.68 14.15 24.90
C VAL A 239 -33.12 14.71 23.61
N LEU A 240 -31.80 14.91 23.56
CA LEU A 240 -31.09 15.26 22.33
C LEU A 240 -30.70 13.99 21.57
N VAL A 241 -30.96 14.01 20.27
CA VAL A 241 -30.65 12.92 19.35
C VAL A 241 -29.96 13.50 18.11
N ALA A 242 -28.86 12.88 17.70
CA ALA A 242 -28.16 13.22 16.48
C ALA A 242 -28.24 12.08 15.47
N ALA A 243 -28.43 12.42 14.19
CA ALA A 243 -28.19 11.51 13.08
C ALA A 243 -26.79 11.80 12.53
N ALA A 244 -25.85 10.87 12.74
CA ALA A 244 -24.46 11.01 12.30
C ALA A 244 -23.91 9.66 11.82
N ALA A 245 -22.88 9.69 10.97
CA ALA A 245 -22.26 8.47 10.46
C ALA A 245 -21.37 7.78 11.50
N GLY A 246 -21.50 6.45 11.61
CA GLY A 246 -20.55 5.60 12.31
C GLY A 246 -19.30 5.26 11.49
N PRO A 247 -18.32 4.57 12.09
CA PRO A 247 -17.13 4.12 11.38
C PRO A 247 -17.45 3.06 10.31
N SER A 248 -18.57 2.34 10.40
CA SER A 248 -18.95 1.29 9.43
C SER A 248 -20.44 1.35 9.08
N GLY A 249 -20.82 0.67 8.00
CA GLY A 249 -22.19 0.53 7.51
C GLY A 249 -22.33 -0.63 6.52
N GLY A 250 -23.54 -0.83 5.98
CA GLY A 250 -23.82 -1.97 5.09
C GLY A 250 -23.00 -1.99 3.79
N ALA A 251 -22.39 -0.87 3.41
CA ALA A 251 -21.55 -0.73 2.22
C ALA A 251 -20.04 -0.79 2.49
N GLY A 252 -19.59 -0.82 3.76
CA GLY A 252 -18.16 -0.88 4.09
C GLY A 252 -17.80 -0.48 5.52
N ASP A 253 -16.55 -0.75 5.89
CA ASP A 253 -15.93 -0.33 7.14
C ASP A 253 -14.88 0.75 6.87
N TYR A 254 -14.97 1.85 7.61
CA TYR A 254 -14.10 3.02 7.59
C TYR A 254 -13.57 3.34 8.99
N ALA A 255 -13.65 2.37 9.92
CA ALA A 255 -12.85 2.41 11.13
C ALA A 255 -11.37 2.56 10.76
N ALA A 256 -10.58 3.16 11.66
CA ALA A 256 -9.13 3.12 11.52
C ALA A 256 -8.70 1.67 11.32
N THR A 257 -8.10 1.38 10.17
CA THR A 257 -7.67 0.03 9.80
C THR A 257 -6.83 -0.54 10.94
N SER A 258 -7.23 -1.68 11.51
CA SER A 258 -6.34 -2.37 12.44
C SER A 258 -5.10 -2.78 11.66
N LEU A 259 -3.92 -2.33 12.12
CA LEU A 259 -2.65 -2.71 11.51
C LEU A 259 -2.56 -4.24 11.57
N GLN A 260 -2.70 -4.89 10.40
CA GLN A 260 -2.72 -6.34 10.30
C GLN A 260 -1.36 -6.93 10.69
N SER A 261 -1.43 -7.98 11.51
CA SER A 261 -0.31 -8.80 12.04
C SER A 261 0.30 -9.69 10.96
N SER A 262 0.85 -9.10 9.90
CA SER A 262 1.65 -9.86 8.92
C SER A 262 3.01 -9.25 8.63
N GLY A 263 3.33 -8.11 9.23
CA GLY A 263 4.68 -7.55 9.21
C GLY A 263 5.25 -7.41 10.61
N THR A 264 6.51 -7.77 10.79
CA THR A 264 7.23 -7.44 12.03
C THR A 264 7.47 -5.94 12.01
N TRP A 265 6.99 -5.26 13.03
CA TRP A 265 7.23 -3.84 13.25
C TRP A 265 8.28 -3.67 14.33
N SER A 266 9.15 -2.69 14.16
CA SER A 266 10.03 -2.23 15.23
C SER A 266 10.00 -0.70 15.25
N ALA A 267 9.64 -0.13 16.39
CA ALA A 267 9.72 1.29 16.65
C ALA A 267 10.84 1.52 17.70
N GLY A 268 11.72 2.48 17.45
CA GLY A 268 12.52 3.08 18.54
C GLY A 268 13.86 2.40 18.89
N GLY A 269 14.75 2.23 17.91
CA GLY A 269 16.19 2.26 18.22
C GLY A 269 16.67 3.69 18.53
N SER A 270 17.94 3.88 18.91
CA SER A 270 18.54 5.21 19.20
C SER A 270 18.46 6.24 18.06
N SER A 271 18.00 5.83 16.87
CA SER A 271 17.83 6.66 15.67
C SER A 271 16.41 7.18 15.44
N GLY A 272 15.40 6.82 16.26
CA GLY A 272 14.02 7.31 16.10
C GLY A 272 13.27 6.81 14.85
N ASP A 273 13.85 5.86 14.11
CA ASP A 273 13.32 5.31 12.85
C ASP A 273 12.14 4.34 13.09
N PHE A 274 11.09 4.45 12.26
CA PHE A 274 10.00 3.50 12.19
C PHE A 274 10.26 2.48 11.08
N ARG A 275 10.31 1.20 11.44
CA ARG A 275 10.56 0.10 10.49
C ARG A 275 9.41 -0.89 10.44
N TRP A 276 9.05 -1.31 9.23
CA TRP A 276 8.08 -2.37 8.99
C TRP A 276 8.63 -3.33 7.94
N ASN A 277 8.44 -4.62 8.13
CA ASN A 277 8.96 -5.64 7.22
C ASN A 277 7.89 -6.70 6.94
N TYR A 278 7.65 -6.98 5.66
CA TYR A 278 6.74 -8.03 5.20
C TYR A 278 7.47 -9.00 4.27
N ALA A 279 7.75 -10.20 4.77
CA ALA A 279 8.33 -11.27 3.96
C ALA A 279 7.30 -11.79 2.94
N LEU A 280 7.65 -11.74 1.65
CA LEU A 280 6.81 -12.30 0.60
C LEU A 280 6.90 -13.83 0.65
N ARG A 281 5.75 -14.49 0.85
CA ARG A 281 5.66 -15.95 0.75
C ARG A 281 6.01 -16.39 -0.67
N THR A 282 6.95 -17.31 -0.83
CA THR A 282 7.35 -17.90 -2.12
C THR A 282 6.97 -19.40 -2.15
N PRO A 283 6.42 -19.92 -3.26
CA PRO A 283 6.20 -21.35 -3.42
C PRO A 283 7.50 -22.12 -3.20
N PRO A 284 7.44 -23.27 -2.52
CA PRO A 284 8.61 -24.12 -2.36
C PRO A 284 9.17 -24.54 -3.72
N SER A 285 10.50 -24.64 -3.79
CA SER A 285 11.19 -25.18 -4.96
C SER A 285 11.25 -26.71 -4.89
N LEU A 286 11.35 -27.38 -6.05
CA LEU A 286 11.62 -28.83 -6.14
C LEU A 286 13.04 -29.20 -5.64
N GLY A 287 13.88 -28.19 -5.38
CA GLY A 287 15.24 -28.28 -4.83
C GLY A 287 15.97 -26.95 -4.98
N GLY A 288 17.00 -26.72 -4.18
CA GLY A 288 17.88 -25.55 -4.28
C GLY A 288 17.35 -24.24 -3.65
N PRO A 289 18.04 -23.11 -3.91
CA PRO A 289 17.77 -21.85 -3.25
C PRO A 289 16.38 -21.31 -3.62
N VAL A 290 15.65 -20.86 -2.61
CA VAL A 290 14.36 -20.17 -2.76
C VAL A 290 14.60 -18.67 -2.57
N PRO A 291 14.07 -17.79 -3.43
CA PRO A 291 14.23 -16.36 -3.26
C PRO A 291 13.58 -15.89 -1.96
N SER A 292 14.33 -15.17 -1.13
CA SER A 292 13.82 -14.42 0.01
C SER A 292 13.63 -12.97 -0.42
N LEU A 293 12.38 -12.57 -0.67
CA LEU A 293 12.01 -11.18 -0.89
C LEU A 293 11.22 -10.68 0.32
N ALA A 294 11.54 -9.48 0.78
CA ALA A 294 10.73 -8.77 1.76
C ALA A 294 10.45 -7.35 1.27
N LEU A 295 9.23 -6.90 1.52
CA LEU A 295 8.84 -5.51 1.39
C LEU A 295 9.17 -4.84 2.72
N SER A 296 10.20 -4.00 2.73
CA SER A 296 10.68 -3.28 3.91
C SER A 296 10.26 -1.81 3.83
N TYR A 297 9.94 -1.19 4.96
CA TYR A 297 9.68 0.24 5.08
C TYR A 297 10.60 0.85 6.14
N SER A 298 11.14 2.04 5.88
CA SER A 298 11.88 2.87 6.85
C SER A 298 11.48 4.34 6.72
N SER A 299 11.05 4.95 7.83
CA SER A 299 10.73 6.38 7.85
C SER A 299 11.97 7.26 7.67
N ALA A 300 13.14 6.82 8.14
CA ALA A 300 14.41 7.54 7.94
C ALA A 300 14.81 7.66 6.45
N SER A 301 14.41 6.70 5.61
CA SER A 301 14.64 6.76 4.15
C SER A 301 13.81 7.84 3.43
N VAL A 302 12.76 8.36 4.11
CA VAL A 302 11.90 9.45 3.66
C VAL A 302 12.35 10.77 4.28
N ASP A 303 12.63 10.76 5.60
CA ASP A 303 13.02 11.95 6.37
C ASP A 303 14.39 12.53 5.93
N GLY A 304 15.28 11.70 5.37
CA GLY A 304 16.57 12.14 4.82
C GLY A 304 16.52 12.77 3.42
N ARG A 305 15.34 12.87 2.78
CA ARG A 305 15.20 13.36 1.40
C ARG A 305 15.04 14.88 1.37
N MET A 306 16.06 15.59 0.89
CA MET A 306 16.11 17.06 0.83
C MET A 306 15.98 17.54 -0.62
N ALA A 307 15.53 18.77 -0.89
CA ALA A 307 15.32 19.30 -2.25
C ALA A 307 16.56 19.27 -3.18
N ALA A 308 17.75 19.01 -2.64
CA ALA A 308 19.02 18.92 -3.37
C ALA A 308 19.40 17.49 -3.82
N SER A 309 18.66 16.45 -3.42
CA SER A 309 18.91 15.06 -3.82
C SER A 309 17.82 14.53 -4.76
N ASN A 310 18.19 13.60 -5.64
CA ASN A 310 17.24 12.91 -6.52
C ASN A 310 16.33 11.99 -5.68
N ASN A 311 15.21 12.54 -5.21
CA ASN A 311 14.33 11.93 -4.20
C ASN A 311 13.29 10.96 -4.78
N GLN A 312 13.65 10.14 -5.76
CA GLN A 312 12.68 9.23 -6.35
C GLN A 312 12.31 8.11 -5.36
N PRO A 313 11.00 7.90 -5.10
CA PRO A 313 10.52 6.70 -4.40
C PRO A 313 11.05 5.43 -5.07
N SER A 314 11.18 4.35 -4.31
CA SER A 314 11.44 3.07 -4.96
C SER A 314 10.24 2.70 -5.84
N TRP A 315 10.43 1.71 -6.72
CA TRP A 315 9.34 1.18 -7.53
C TRP A 315 8.20 0.57 -6.69
N ALA A 316 8.45 0.26 -5.41
CA ALA A 316 7.45 -0.25 -4.47
C ALA A 316 6.74 0.87 -3.68
N GLY A 317 7.16 2.13 -3.84
CA GLY A 317 6.58 3.30 -3.18
C GLY A 317 7.57 4.06 -2.31
N GLU A 318 7.10 5.17 -1.74
CA GLU A 318 7.91 6.01 -0.86
C GLU A 318 8.13 5.33 0.50
N GLY A 319 9.39 5.35 0.96
CA GLY A 319 9.80 4.68 2.20
C GLY A 319 9.84 3.17 2.13
N PHE A 320 9.30 2.54 1.07
CA PHE A 320 9.32 1.11 0.84
C PHE A 320 10.51 0.68 -0.03
N GLU A 321 11.05 -0.50 0.22
CA GLU A 321 12.08 -1.14 -0.59
C GLU A 321 11.74 -2.62 -0.81
N LEU A 322 11.90 -3.07 -2.05
CA LEU A 322 11.73 -4.47 -2.45
C LEU A 322 12.85 -4.80 -3.44
N TRP A 323 13.99 -5.24 -2.93
CA TRP A 323 15.18 -5.51 -3.73
C TRP A 323 15.93 -6.77 -3.27
N PRO A 324 16.43 -7.62 -4.18
CA PRO A 324 17.09 -8.88 -3.81
C PRO A 324 18.58 -8.73 -3.48
N GLY A 325 19.22 -7.63 -3.93
CA GLY A 325 20.61 -7.30 -3.64
C GLY A 325 21.28 -6.56 -4.80
N TYR A 326 22.32 -5.78 -4.48
CA TYR A 326 23.10 -5.01 -5.45
C TYR A 326 24.52 -4.73 -4.96
N ILE A 327 25.40 -4.39 -5.90
CA ILE A 327 26.66 -3.69 -5.67
C ILE A 327 26.56 -2.33 -6.36
N GLU A 328 27.00 -1.27 -5.68
CA GLU A 328 26.99 0.09 -6.21
C GLU A 328 28.38 0.72 -6.21
N ARG A 329 28.61 1.57 -7.21
CA ARG A 329 29.77 2.47 -7.29
C ARG A 329 29.28 3.90 -7.28
N ARG A 330 30.01 4.78 -6.60
CA ARG A 330 29.79 6.21 -6.57
C ARG A 330 30.83 6.93 -7.42
N TYR A 331 30.40 8.00 -8.07
CA TYR A 331 31.25 8.88 -8.85
C TYR A 331 31.34 10.25 -8.17
N ARG A 332 32.32 11.04 -8.61
CA ARG A 332 32.53 12.41 -8.14
C ARG A 332 32.01 13.36 -9.20
N SER A 333 31.43 14.48 -8.79
CA SER A 333 31.08 15.55 -9.74
C SER A 333 32.35 16.10 -10.43
N CYS A 334 32.32 16.22 -11.76
CA CYS A 334 33.39 16.84 -12.53
C CYS A 334 33.61 18.32 -12.16
N ALA A 335 32.62 19.01 -11.59
CA ALA A 335 32.79 20.36 -11.07
C ALA A 335 33.74 20.44 -9.85
N ASP A 336 33.81 19.34 -9.09
CA ASP A 336 34.65 19.21 -7.90
C ASP A 336 35.99 18.54 -8.22
N ASP A 337 36.17 18.05 -9.45
CA ASP A 337 37.33 17.32 -9.92
C ASP A 337 38.03 18.10 -11.05
N ILE A 338 38.47 19.31 -10.70
CA ILE A 338 39.26 20.19 -11.57
C ILE A 338 40.55 20.55 -10.86
N ASP A 339 41.65 19.99 -11.32
CA ASP A 339 42.99 20.31 -10.85
C ASP A 339 44.04 20.29 -11.98
N SER A 340 45.32 20.44 -11.62
CA SER A 340 46.44 20.53 -12.57
C SER A 340 46.63 19.31 -13.48
N GLY A 341 46.03 18.15 -13.17
CA GLY A 341 46.10 16.94 -13.98
C GLY A 341 44.84 16.66 -14.82
N SER A 342 43.81 17.48 -14.65
CA SER A 342 42.49 17.25 -15.25
C SER A 342 42.40 17.82 -16.68
N ASN A 343 41.71 17.12 -17.58
CA ASN A 343 41.49 17.57 -18.95
C ASN A 343 40.21 18.42 -19.14
N ASN A 344 39.45 18.64 -18.06
CA ASN A 344 38.31 19.55 -17.96
C ASN A 344 38.71 20.87 -17.29
N ASN A 345 38.15 21.98 -17.79
CA ASN A 345 38.41 23.33 -17.28
C ASN A 345 37.11 24.11 -16.96
N VAL A 346 35.95 23.49 -17.18
CA VAL A 346 34.63 24.06 -16.89
C VAL A 346 33.95 23.19 -15.84
N LYS A 347 33.31 23.84 -14.87
CA LYS A 347 32.49 23.15 -13.87
C LYS A 347 31.20 22.67 -14.50
N THR A 348 31.02 21.36 -14.56
CA THR A 348 29.80 20.72 -15.08
C THR A 348 29.22 19.77 -14.02
N GLY A 349 27.92 19.49 -14.10
CA GLY A 349 27.27 18.47 -13.29
C GLY A 349 27.46 17.05 -13.83
N ASP A 350 28.48 16.83 -14.67
CA ASP A 350 28.85 15.51 -15.18
C ASP A 350 29.52 14.67 -14.08
N GLU A 351 29.48 13.36 -14.22
CA GLU A 351 30.19 12.44 -13.33
C GLU A 351 31.62 12.19 -13.85
N CYS A 352 32.60 12.31 -12.96
CA CYS A 352 34.01 12.02 -13.19
C CYS A 352 34.44 10.81 -12.37
N TRP A 353 35.37 10.05 -12.95
CA TRP A 353 36.08 9.01 -12.23
C TRP A 353 36.92 9.65 -11.12
N ALA A 354 37.18 8.90 -10.05
CA ALA A 354 38.07 9.37 -8.99
C ALA A 354 38.84 8.21 -8.39
N THR A 355 38.14 7.16 -7.97
CA THR A 355 38.77 5.98 -7.39
C THR A 355 37.89 4.74 -7.57
N ASP A 356 38.55 3.58 -7.54
CA ASP A 356 37.90 2.30 -7.36
C ASP A 356 37.16 2.29 -6.02
N ASN A 357 35.82 2.25 -6.07
CA ASN A 357 34.98 2.09 -4.91
C ASN A 357 33.78 1.19 -5.23
N ALA A 358 33.28 0.49 -4.21
CA ALA A 358 32.05 -0.26 -4.31
C ALA A 358 31.41 -0.47 -2.92
N THR A 359 30.09 -0.63 -2.88
CA THR A 359 29.34 -1.01 -1.66
C THR A 359 28.40 -2.17 -2.00
N LEU A 360 28.42 -3.21 -1.16
CA LEU A 360 27.54 -4.36 -1.27
C LEU A 360 26.29 -4.19 -0.39
N SER A 361 25.15 -4.59 -0.93
CA SER A 361 23.91 -4.83 -0.19
C SER A 361 23.34 -6.18 -0.61
N LEU A 362 23.38 -7.15 0.30
CA LEU A 362 22.89 -8.51 0.10
C LEU A 362 22.34 -9.02 1.43
N ALA A 363 21.39 -9.97 1.39
CA ALA A 363 20.78 -10.52 2.60
C ALA A 363 21.85 -11.09 3.55
N GLY A 364 22.04 -10.46 4.71
CA GLY A 364 23.05 -10.85 5.71
C GLY A 364 24.45 -10.29 5.46
N HIS A 365 24.71 -9.62 4.33
CA HIS A 365 26.02 -9.15 3.91
C HIS A 365 25.93 -7.73 3.35
N ALA A 366 26.42 -6.72 4.07
CA ALA A 366 26.39 -5.34 3.60
C ALA A 366 27.59 -4.54 4.08
N GLY A 367 28.03 -3.60 3.26
CA GLY A 367 29.12 -2.70 3.61
C GLY A 367 29.98 -2.26 2.43
N GLU A 368 30.92 -1.38 2.73
CA GLU A 368 31.93 -0.92 1.78
C GLU A 368 32.87 -2.07 1.41
N LEU A 369 33.19 -2.16 0.12
CA LEU A 369 34.16 -3.12 -0.41
C LEU A 369 35.53 -2.45 -0.49
N ILE A 370 36.55 -3.19 -0.05
CA ILE A 370 37.95 -2.80 -0.09
C ILE A 370 38.68 -3.73 -1.07
N LYS A 371 39.43 -3.12 -1.99
CA LYS A 371 40.23 -3.84 -2.98
C LYS A 371 41.47 -4.42 -2.31
N ASP A 372 41.79 -5.68 -2.61
CA ASP A 372 42.95 -6.36 -2.03
C ASP A 372 44.25 -5.85 -2.65
N GLY A 373 45.19 -5.40 -1.81
CA GLY A 373 46.54 -5.08 -2.25
C GLY A 373 47.26 -6.31 -2.79
N GLY A 374 47.55 -6.34 -4.09
CA GLY A 374 48.29 -7.42 -4.75
C GLY A 374 47.43 -8.44 -5.50
N THR A 375 46.09 -8.33 -5.48
CA THR A 375 45.21 -9.11 -6.37
C THR A 375 44.11 -8.19 -6.90
N PRO A 376 44.29 -7.59 -8.10
CA PRO A 376 43.46 -6.48 -8.57
C PRO A 376 41.97 -6.81 -8.71
N ASP A 377 41.66 -8.09 -8.94
CA ASP A 377 40.29 -8.58 -9.14
C ASP A 377 39.63 -9.05 -7.83
N ARG A 378 40.34 -8.99 -6.69
CA ARG A 378 39.84 -9.48 -5.40
C ARG A 378 39.48 -8.32 -4.49
N TRP A 379 38.34 -8.46 -3.83
CA TRP A 379 37.81 -7.51 -2.88
C TRP A 379 37.32 -8.24 -1.61
N HIS A 380 37.17 -7.49 -0.53
CA HIS A 380 36.55 -7.96 0.72
C HIS A 380 35.67 -6.86 1.31
N LEU A 381 34.71 -7.23 2.15
CA LEU A 381 33.96 -6.27 2.96
C LEU A 381 34.90 -5.64 3.98
N ARG A 382 34.74 -4.34 4.26
CA ARG A 382 35.47 -3.65 5.34
C ARG A 382 35.35 -4.37 6.69
N GLY A 383 34.19 -4.97 6.97
CA GLY A 383 33.94 -5.74 8.18
C GLY A 383 34.43 -7.19 8.15
N ASP A 384 34.96 -7.65 7.00
CA ASP A 384 35.45 -9.00 6.70
C ASP A 384 34.64 -10.14 7.36
N ASP A 385 33.56 -10.53 6.70
CA ASP A 385 32.68 -11.62 7.15
C ASP A 385 33.06 -13.00 6.59
N GLY A 386 34.24 -13.11 5.96
CA GLY A 386 34.71 -14.32 5.30
C GLY A 386 34.15 -14.57 3.91
N SER A 387 33.34 -13.65 3.34
CA SER A 387 32.89 -13.74 1.95
C SER A 387 34.05 -13.51 0.97
N TYR A 388 34.09 -14.29 -0.09
CA TYR A 388 35.07 -14.16 -1.16
C TYR A 388 34.49 -13.38 -2.34
N ILE A 389 34.98 -12.16 -2.58
CA ILE A 389 34.41 -11.24 -3.57
C ILE A 389 35.39 -11.04 -4.73
N ARG A 390 34.88 -11.20 -5.95
CA ARG A 390 35.63 -11.01 -7.20
C ARG A 390 34.96 -9.98 -8.08
N HIS A 391 35.78 -9.05 -8.57
CA HIS A 391 35.48 -8.16 -9.68
C HIS A 391 35.95 -8.81 -10.98
N MET A 392 35.12 -8.80 -12.00
CA MET A 392 35.35 -9.50 -13.25
C MET A 392 34.95 -8.59 -14.42
N THR A 393 35.45 -8.90 -15.61
CA THR A 393 35.15 -8.15 -16.85
C THR A 393 34.66 -9.09 -17.96
N GLY A 394 34.29 -8.53 -19.12
CA GLY A 394 33.91 -9.29 -20.31
C GLY A 394 32.43 -9.65 -20.44
N ALA A 395 31.55 -9.12 -19.59
CA ALA A 395 30.11 -9.31 -19.72
C ALA A 395 29.50 -8.41 -20.82
N GLY A 396 28.52 -8.92 -21.57
CA GLY A 396 27.77 -8.16 -22.57
C GLY A 396 26.73 -7.20 -21.97
N ASN A 397 27.03 -6.51 -20.88
CA ASN A 397 26.06 -5.78 -20.06
C ASN A 397 26.00 -4.26 -20.33
N GLY A 398 26.80 -3.76 -21.29
CA GLY A 398 26.82 -2.36 -21.72
C GLY A 398 27.68 -1.43 -20.86
N ALA A 399 28.24 -1.90 -19.74
CA ALA A 399 29.24 -1.15 -18.99
C ALA A 399 30.61 -1.21 -19.67
N GLN A 400 31.47 -0.24 -19.38
CA GLN A 400 32.85 -0.23 -19.83
C GLN A 400 33.53 -1.55 -19.45
N ASN A 401 34.21 -2.17 -20.42
CA ASN A 401 34.86 -3.48 -20.29
C ASN A 401 33.94 -4.63 -19.85
N GLY A 402 32.63 -4.41 -19.77
CA GLY A 402 31.68 -5.41 -19.30
C GLY A 402 31.91 -5.82 -17.85
N GLU A 403 32.17 -4.89 -16.94
CA GLU A 403 32.40 -5.17 -15.52
C GLU A 403 31.22 -5.89 -14.85
N TRP A 404 31.49 -6.85 -13.97
CA TRP A 404 30.51 -7.61 -13.17
C TRP A 404 31.17 -8.21 -11.91
N TRP A 405 30.37 -8.79 -11.01
CA TRP A 405 30.86 -9.27 -9.71
C TRP A 405 30.36 -10.65 -9.35
N VAL A 406 31.18 -11.38 -8.56
CA VAL A 406 30.77 -12.59 -7.84
C VAL A 406 31.08 -12.43 -6.36
N VAL A 407 30.07 -12.66 -5.52
CA VAL A 407 30.23 -12.80 -4.08
C VAL A 407 29.99 -14.28 -3.73
N THR A 408 30.97 -14.94 -3.15
CA THR A 408 30.83 -16.30 -2.63
C THR A 408 30.77 -16.22 -1.11
N THR A 409 29.64 -16.60 -0.52
CA THR A 409 29.46 -16.64 0.94
C THR A 409 30.10 -17.89 1.54
N THR A 410 30.26 -17.91 2.87
CA THR A 410 30.96 -18.99 3.59
C THR A 410 30.26 -20.35 3.50
N ASP A 411 28.98 -20.37 3.18
CA ASP A 411 28.19 -21.57 2.87
C ASP A 411 28.44 -22.14 1.45
N GLY A 412 29.26 -21.45 0.64
CA GLY A 412 29.61 -21.81 -0.73
C GLY A 412 28.61 -21.32 -1.79
N THR A 413 27.56 -20.59 -1.40
CA THR A 413 26.61 -20.00 -2.34
C THR A 413 27.26 -18.85 -3.11
N GLN A 414 27.07 -18.81 -4.43
CA GLN A 414 27.60 -17.77 -5.31
C GLN A 414 26.50 -16.83 -5.77
N TYR A 415 26.71 -15.54 -5.58
CA TYR A 415 25.84 -14.44 -5.97
C TYR A 415 26.51 -13.63 -7.08
N TRP A 416 25.85 -13.53 -8.23
CA TRP A 416 26.37 -12.90 -9.44
C TRP A 416 25.64 -11.58 -9.68
N PHE A 417 26.40 -10.51 -9.89
CA PHE A 417 25.86 -9.17 -10.10
C PHE A 417 26.32 -8.64 -11.46
N GLY A 418 25.37 -8.42 -12.37
CA GLY A 418 25.62 -7.88 -13.71
C GLY A 418 26.34 -8.82 -14.69
N GLY A 419 26.49 -10.11 -14.35
CA GLY A 419 27.14 -11.10 -15.22
C GLY A 419 26.26 -11.62 -16.35
N THR A 420 24.94 -11.46 -16.24
CA THR A 420 23.98 -11.99 -17.21
C THR A 420 23.42 -10.86 -18.09
N ALA A 421 23.90 -10.74 -19.33
CA ALA A 421 23.51 -9.66 -20.25
C ALA A 421 21.98 -9.52 -20.45
N SER A 422 21.28 -10.64 -20.64
CA SER A 422 19.81 -10.65 -20.85
C SER A 422 19.00 -10.29 -19.61
N ALA A 423 19.62 -10.20 -18.43
CA ALA A 423 18.94 -9.86 -17.18
C ALA A 423 18.71 -8.36 -17.03
N ASN A 424 19.38 -7.51 -17.82
CA ASN A 424 19.36 -6.04 -17.67
C ASN A 424 19.72 -5.58 -16.24
N SER A 425 20.61 -6.30 -15.57
CA SER A 425 20.97 -6.10 -14.15
C SER A 425 22.02 -5.01 -13.91
N THR A 426 22.74 -4.56 -14.93
CA THR A 426 23.76 -3.50 -14.80
C THR A 426 23.21 -2.15 -15.26
N TRP A 427 23.23 -1.13 -14.40
CA TRP A 427 22.82 0.23 -14.72
C TRP A 427 24.02 1.12 -15.01
N ILE A 428 23.95 1.85 -16.11
CA ILE A 428 25.07 2.63 -16.65
C ILE A 428 24.80 4.14 -16.66
N VAL A 429 25.86 4.91 -16.50
CA VAL A 429 25.87 6.37 -16.63
C VAL A 429 27.13 6.80 -17.39
N PRO A 430 27.06 7.83 -18.25
CA PRO A 430 28.26 8.42 -18.82
C PRO A 430 29.16 9.00 -17.72
N VAL A 431 30.42 8.59 -17.68
CA VAL A 431 31.44 9.09 -16.74
C VAL A 431 32.69 9.45 -17.52
N SER A 432 33.31 10.58 -17.17
CA SER A 432 34.58 11.01 -17.75
C SER A 432 35.76 10.53 -16.91
N GLY A 433 36.76 9.93 -17.56
CA GLY A 433 38.11 9.84 -17.01
C GLY A 433 38.90 11.11 -17.36
N ASN A 434 38.96 12.08 -16.47
CA ASN A 434 39.60 13.38 -16.70
C ASN A 434 41.09 13.42 -16.31
N HIS A 435 41.58 12.44 -15.56
CA HIS A 435 43.01 12.30 -15.22
C HIS A 435 43.69 11.12 -15.93
N ALA A 436 45.01 11.24 -16.10
CA ALA A 436 45.82 10.16 -16.66
C ALA A 436 45.67 8.87 -15.84
N ASN A 437 45.60 7.73 -16.54
CA ASN A 437 45.38 6.38 -16.00
C ASN A 437 43.96 6.10 -15.47
N GLU A 438 43.02 7.02 -15.63
CA GLU A 438 41.62 6.73 -15.36
C GLU A 438 40.96 5.97 -16.51
N PRO A 439 39.93 5.15 -16.21
CA PRO A 439 39.12 4.53 -17.24
C PRO A 439 38.61 5.56 -18.24
N CYS A 440 38.80 5.25 -19.52
CA CYS A 440 38.33 6.04 -20.65
C CYS A 440 38.99 7.40 -20.87
N HIS A 441 40.08 7.73 -20.14
CA HIS A 441 40.78 8.98 -20.36
C HIS A 441 41.25 9.17 -21.81
N GLN A 442 40.94 10.33 -22.39
CA GLN A 442 41.43 10.81 -23.68
C GLN A 442 42.05 12.22 -23.53
N PRO A 443 42.84 12.70 -24.51
CA PRO A 443 43.38 14.06 -24.45
C PRO A 443 42.31 15.17 -24.38
N SER A 444 41.12 14.94 -24.93
CA SER A 444 39.99 15.87 -24.88
C SER A 444 38.93 15.39 -23.89
N PHE A 445 38.39 16.30 -23.07
CA PHE A 445 37.32 16.01 -22.12
C PHE A 445 36.10 15.31 -22.75
N ILE A 446 35.62 15.79 -23.91
CA ILE A 446 34.46 15.17 -24.59
C ILE A 446 34.77 13.70 -25.00
N GLY A 447 36.01 13.41 -25.35
CA GLY A 447 36.46 12.05 -25.68
C GLY A 447 36.66 11.15 -24.47
N SER A 448 36.78 11.71 -23.26
CA SER A 448 37.03 10.95 -22.03
C SER A 448 35.81 10.21 -21.48
N PHE A 449 34.63 10.44 -22.05
CA PHE A 449 33.39 9.86 -21.58
C PHE A 449 33.15 8.46 -22.11
N CYS A 450 32.78 7.56 -21.22
CA CYS A 450 32.27 6.24 -21.56
C CYS A 450 31.16 5.83 -20.58
N ASN A 451 30.39 4.80 -20.96
CA ASN A 451 29.34 4.29 -20.11
C ASN A 451 29.93 3.41 -19.00
N GLN A 452 30.00 3.95 -17.80
CA GLN A 452 30.42 3.20 -16.62
C GLN A 452 29.21 2.65 -15.88
N ALA A 453 29.36 1.50 -15.22
CA ALA A 453 28.32 0.97 -14.35
C ALA A 453 28.29 1.70 -13.00
N TRP A 454 27.12 2.12 -12.55
CA TRP A 454 26.95 2.68 -11.20
C TRP A 454 26.25 1.70 -10.25
N ARG A 455 25.51 0.71 -10.79
CA ARG A 455 24.89 -0.38 -10.01
C ARG A 455 24.88 -1.69 -10.77
N TRP A 456 25.29 -2.77 -10.12
CA TRP A 456 25.14 -4.15 -10.56
C TRP A 456 24.14 -4.85 -9.64
N ASN A 457 22.98 -5.19 -10.17
CA ASN A 457 21.95 -5.90 -9.43
C ASN A 457 22.18 -7.41 -9.45
N LEU A 458 21.72 -8.10 -8.41
CA LEU A 458 21.80 -9.56 -8.36
C LEU A 458 21.03 -10.14 -9.55
N ASP A 459 21.70 -10.90 -10.41
CA ASP A 459 21.08 -11.56 -11.56
C ASP A 459 21.05 -13.08 -11.49
N ARG A 460 21.98 -13.68 -10.73
CA ARG A 460 22.03 -15.14 -10.58
C ARG A 460 22.56 -15.56 -9.23
N VAL A 461 21.96 -16.59 -8.67
CA VAL A 461 22.42 -17.30 -7.46
C VAL A 461 22.69 -18.74 -7.85
N VAL A 462 23.79 -19.30 -7.37
CA VAL A 462 24.16 -20.71 -7.58
C VAL A 462 24.53 -21.31 -6.24
N ASP A 463 23.83 -22.37 -5.82
CA ASP A 463 24.18 -23.10 -4.60
C ASP A 463 25.33 -24.11 -4.85
N PRO A 464 25.94 -24.69 -3.79
CA PRO A 464 26.98 -25.71 -3.94
C PRO A 464 26.54 -26.98 -4.69
N SER A 465 25.24 -27.25 -4.76
CA SER A 465 24.65 -28.39 -5.49
C SER A 465 24.40 -28.10 -6.98
N GLY A 466 24.67 -26.86 -7.41
CA GLY A 466 24.49 -26.34 -8.76
C GLY A 466 23.06 -25.88 -9.08
N ASN A 467 22.17 -25.76 -8.10
CA ASN A 467 20.83 -25.22 -8.29
C ASN A 467 20.88 -23.70 -8.40
N THR A 468 19.95 -23.12 -9.17
CA THR A 468 20.02 -21.71 -9.55
C THR A 468 18.73 -20.93 -9.35
N VAL A 469 18.90 -19.66 -8.99
CA VAL A 469 17.89 -18.60 -9.10
C VAL A 469 18.39 -17.56 -10.10
N SER A 470 17.52 -17.09 -10.99
CA SER A 470 17.82 -16.00 -11.92
C SER A 470 16.85 -14.84 -11.72
N TYR A 471 17.36 -13.62 -11.80
CA TYR A 471 16.62 -12.37 -11.65
C TYR A 471 16.70 -11.57 -12.95
N SER A 472 15.62 -10.90 -13.33
CA SER A 472 15.61 -10.06 -14.54
C SER A 472 14.91 -8.73 -14.26
N TYR A 473 15.37 -7.67 -14.92
CA TYR A 473 14.99 -6.29 -14.63
C TYR A 473 14.50 -5.57 -15.87
N THR A 474 13.74 -4.50 -15.65
CA THR A 474 13.52 -3.44 -16.63
C THR A 474 14.29 -2.21 -16.19
N LYS A 475 15.09 -1.66 -17.10
CA LYS A 475 15.80 -0.40 -16.89
C LYS A 475 14.87 0.77 -17.14
N GLU A 476 14.99 1.78 -16.29
CA GLU A 476 14.41 3.08 -16.54
C GLU A 476 15.52 4.01 -17.01
N THR A 477 15.29 4.66 -18.15
CA THR A 477 16.29 5.54 -18.77
C THR A 477 15.86 6.99 -18.63
N ASN A 478 16.84 7.88 -18.61
CA ASN A 478 16.63 9.31 -18.74
C ASN A 478 17.73 9.90 -19.61
N LYS A 479 17.63 11.20 -19.93
CA LYS A 479 18.62 11.92 -20.72
C LYS A 479 19.03 13.20 -20.03
N TYR A 480 20.27 13.61 -20.26
CA TYR A 480 20.77 14.91 -19.80
C TYR A 480 21.73 15.50 -20.84
N ALA A 481 21.92 16.82 -20.80
CA ALA A 481 22.86 17.53 -21.64
C ALA A 481 24.25 17.48 -21.01
N ARG A 482 25.13 16.64 -21.54
CA ARG A 482 26.50 16.46 -21.08
C ARG A 482 27.34 17.70 -21.40
N ASN A 483 28.38 17.96 -20.59
CA ASN A 483 29.30 19.08 -20.79
C ASN A 483 28.60 20.45 -20.84
N GLY A 484 27.41 20.56 -20.24
CA GLY A 484 26.56 21.75 -20.30
C GLY A 484 26.11 22.14 -21.71
N ALA A 485 26.26 21.27 -22.71
CA ALA A 485 25.95 21.55 -24.11
C ALA A 485 24.56 20.99 -24.47
N PRO A 486 23.54 21.83 -24.77
CA PRO A 486 22.19 21.37 -25.08
C PRO A 486 22.09 20.43 -26.30
N THR A 487 23.11 20.43 -27.16
CA THR A 487 23.22 19.57 -28.34
C THR A 487 23.91 18.23 -28.08
N ASP A 488 24.57 18.06 -26.93
CA ASP A 488 25.26 16.82 -26.54
C ASP A 488 24.41 16.06 -25.51
N VAL A 489 23.29 15.51 -25.97
CA VAL A 489 22.32 14.79 -25.12
C VAL A 489 22.73 13.33 -24.96
N GLN A 490 22.97 12.91 -23.72
CA GLN A 490 23.37 11.54 -23.39
C GLN A 490 22.27 10.81 -22.62
N GLY A 491 22.09 9.52 -22.94
CA GLY A 491 21.19 8.63 -22.23
C GLY A 491 21.91 7.92 -21.08
N TYR A 492 21.20 7.72 -19.98
CA TYR A 492 21.69 6.96 -18.84
C TYR A 492 20.56 6.15 -18.20
N ASP A 493 20.92 5.10 -17.47
CA ASP A 493 20.00 4.33 -16.66
C ASP A 493 19.79 5.07 -15.33
N ARG A 494 18.61 5.66 -15.14
CA ARG A 494 18.26 6.33 -13.87
C ARG A 494 17.97 5.34 -12.74
N GLY A 495 17.69 4.09 -13.10
CA GLY A 495 17.27 3.04 -12.19
C GLY A 495 16.57 1.91 -12.94
N GLY A 496 15.67 1.23 -12.26
CA GLY A 496 14.94 0.09 -12.81
C GLY A 496 14.20 -0.69 -11.73
N TYR A 497 13.48 -1.71 -12.15
CA TYR A 497 12.71 -2.57 -11.25
C TYR A 497 12.82 -4.04 -11.63
N LEU A 498 12.70 -4.90 -10.62
CA LEU A 498 12.68 -6.35 -10.78
C LEU A 498 11.41 -6.78 -11.53
N THR A 499 11.57 -7.62 -12.56
CA THR A 499 10.46 -8.09 -13.42
C THR A 499 10.17 -9.57 -13.30
N SER A 500 11.19 -10.39 -13.10
CA SER A 500 10.99 -11.81 -12.87
C SER A 500 12.07 -12.42 -12.01
N ILE A 501 11.65 -13.43 -11.25
CA ILE A 501 12.53 -14.36 -10.55
C ILE A 501 12.17 -15.77 -11.02
N GLU A 502 13.18 -16.49 -11.51
CA GLU A 502 13.08 -17.86 -11.98
C GLU A 502 13.95 -18.75 -11.10
N TYR A 503 13.37 -19.77 -10.48
CA TYR A 503 14.05 -20.60 -9.49
C TYR A 503 13.65 -22.07 -9.60
N GLY A 504 14.42 -22.94 -8.93
CA GLY A 504 14.35 -24.38 -9.12
C GLY A 504 15.01 -24.84 -10.43
N THR A 505 15.89 -24.01 -10.99
CA THR A 505 16.69 -24.36 -12.17
C THR A 505 18.04 -24.94 -11.74
N ARG A 506 18.83 -25.45 -12.69
CA ARG A 506 20.17 -25.97 -12.42
C ARG A 506 21.18 -25.43 -13.44
N ALA A 507 22.38 -25.10 -12.96
CA ALA A 507 23.48 -24.66 -13.81
C ALA A 507 23.80 -25.73 -14.87
N GLY A 508 23.95 -25.31 -16.13
CA GLY A 508 24.27 -26.20 -17.25
C GLY A 508 23.09 -26.95 -17.88
N VAL A 509 21.86 -26.77 -17.38
CA VAL A 509 20.64 -27.34 -17.98
C VAL A 509 19.83 -26.25 -18.65
N SER A 510 19.59 -26.36 -19.96
CA SER A 510 18.69 -25.48 -20.71
C SER A 510 17.24 -25.96 -20.59
N GLY A 511 16.32 -25.08 -20.20
CA GLY A 511 14.90 -25.41 -20.07
C GLY A 511 14.10 -24.29 -19.39
N THR A 512 12.77 -24.39 -19.44
CA THR A 512 11.86 -23.46 -18.75
C THR A 512 11.96 -23.66 -17.25
N ALA A 513 12.11 -22.58 -16.48
CA ALA A 513 12.16 -22.66 -15.03
C ALA A 513 10.86 -23.29 -14.47
N PRO A 514 10.96 -24.28 -13.56
CA PRO A 514 9.79 -24.96 -13.00
C PRO A 514 8.94 -24.01 -12.14
N THR A 515 9.56 -22.99 -11.55
CA THR A 515 8.85 -21.97 -10.80
C THR A 515 9.28 -20.57 -11.22
N ARG A 516 8.29 -19.70 -11.39
CA ARG A 516 8.51 -18.33 -11.83
C ARG A 516 7.60 -17.35 -11.10
N ARG A 517 8.20 -16.27 -10.60
CA ARG A 517 7.49 -15.08 -10.16
C ARG A 517 7.70 -13.96 -11.15
N ARG A 518 6.63 -13.22 -11.46
CA ARG A 518 6.69 -11.97 -12.21
C ARG A 518 6.28 -10.83 -11.30
N SER A 519 7.03 -9.76 -11.34
CA SER A 519 6.74 -8.49 -10.69
C SER A 519 6.63 -7.42 -11.77
N GLY A 520 5.77 -6.43 -11.56
CA GLY A 520 5.65 -5.31 -12.48
C GLY A 520 4.53 -4.37 -12.04
N PRO A 521 4.69 -3.06 -12.24
CA PRO A 521 3.59 -2.13 -12.05
C PRO A 521 2.46 -2.53 -13.00
N ARG A 522 1.27 -2.81 -12.46
CA ARG A 522 0.06 -2.73 -13.27
C ARG A 522 -0.10 -1.26 -13.63
N SER A 523 0.15 -0.91 -14.89
CA SER A 523 -0.36 0.35 -15.44
C SER A 523 -1.88 0.23 -15.49
N ASP A 524 -2.53 0.49 -14.37
CA ASP A 524 -3.84 1.12 -14.38
C ASP A 524 -3.57 2.62 -14.30
N SER A 525 -2.98 3.17 -15.36
CA SER A 525 -2.92 4.61 -15.52
C SER A 525 -4.33 5.10 -15.85
N PRO A 526 -4.96 5.97 -15.03
CA PRO A 526 -6.07 6.77 -15.52
C PRO A 526 -5.49 7.58 -16.68
N LYS A 527 -6.00 7.38 -17.89
CA LYS A 527 -5.68 8.28 -19.01
C LYS A 527 -5.87 9.71 -18.51
N SER A 528 -4.80 10.49 -18.53
CA SER A 528 -4.89 11.94 -18.41
C SER A 528 -5.97 12.41 -19.41
N PRO A 529 -6.91 13.28 -19.00
CA PRO A 529 -7.86 13.84 -19.94
C PRO A 529 -7.10 14.61 -21.03
N PRO A 530 -7.52 14.52 -22.30
CA PRO A 530 -6.92 15.31 -23.35
C PRO A 530 -7.11 16.80 -23.04
N ASN A 531 -6.02 17.56 -23.18
CA ASN A 531 -6.00 19.01 -23.17
C ASN A 531 -7.22 19.58 -23.92
N CYS A 532 -8.10 20.28 -23.20
CA CYS A 532 -9.05 21.22 -23.78
C CYS A 532 -8.45 22.62 -23.63
N GLY A 533 -8.15 23.31 -24.74
CA GLY A 533 -7.73 24.71 -24.64
C GLY A 533 -7.05 25.37 -25.85
N ALA A 534 -7.51 25.13 -27.08
CA ALA A 534 -7.35 26.12 -28.17
C ALA A 534 -8.57 26.02 -29.09
N GLY A 535 -9.58 26.85 -28.79
CA GLY A 535 -10.79 26.94 -29.59
C GLY A 535 -10.52 27.54 -30.98
N PRO A 536 -11.32 27.19 -32.00
CA PRO A 536 -11.25 27.83 -33.30
C PRO A 536 -11.71 29.29 -33.18
N GLY A 537 -10.89 30.21 -33.68
CA GLY A 537 -11.20 31.65 -33.72
C GLY A 537 -12.46 31.97 -34.53
N PRO A 538 -13.12 33.11 -34.25
CA PRO A 538 -14.39 33.49 -34.86
C PRO A 538 -14.24 33.85 -36.35
N PRO A 539 -15.33 33.74 -37.14
CA PRO A 539 -15.31 33.95 -38.58
C PRO A 539 -15.07 35.42 -38.93
N THR A 540 -14.12 35.66 -39.84
CA THR A 540 -13.80 36.98 -40.39
C THR A 540 -14.96 37.49 -41.24
N THR A 541 -15.61 38.55 -40.76
CA THR A 541 -16.52 39.38 -41.54
C THR A 541 -15.72 40.19 -42.57
N ARG A 542 -16.10 40.01 -43.83
CA ARG A 542 -15.62 40.77 -44.98
C ARG A 542 -16.45 42.05 -45.11
N SER A 543 -15.81 43.21 -45.21
CA SER A 543 -16.40 44.45 -45.74
C SER A 543 -15.29 45.37 -46.29
N PRO A 544 -15.56 46.31 -47.21
CA PRO A 544 -14.74 46.49 -48.42
C PRO A 544 -13.94 47.80 -48.45
N ARG A 545 -12.97 47.83 -49.39
CA ARG A 545 -12.38 48.96 -50.15
C ARG A 545 -12.32 50.35 -49.48
N GLY A 546 -11.13 50.95 -49.52
CA GLY A 546 -11.05 52.42 -49.58
C GLY A 546 -9.66 53.03 -49.43
N ARG A 547 -9.05 53.32 -50.59
CA ARG A 547 -7.91 54.22 -50.87
C ARG A 547 -6.50 53.77 -50.53
#